data_AF-A0A966W2R5-F1
#
_entry.id   AF-A0A966W2R5-F1
#
_cell.length_a   1.000
_cell.length_b   1.000
_cell.length_c   1.000
_cell.angle_alpha   90.00
_cell.angle_beta   90.00
_cell.angle_gamma   90.00
#
_symmetry.space_group_name_H-M   'P 1'
#
loop_
_entity.id
_entity.type
_entity.pdbx_description
1 polymer ?
#
loop_
_entity_poly.entity_id
_entity_poly.type
_entity_poly.pdbx_seq_one_letter_code
_entity_poly.pdbx_strand_id
1 'polypeptide(L)' 'MARKKPVVPKKKVLIPIGDATEVMDTLYPIFRLPEDGFEAVVCGPEARL' A
#
# COMPACT_ATOMS: atom_id res chain seq x y z
N MET A 1 26.21 4.48 -21.76
CA MET A 1 24.74 4.32 -21.80
C MET A 1 24.36 3.21 -20.82
N ALA A 2 23.89 3.54 -19.62
CA ALA A 2 23.61 2.53 -18.59
C ALA A 2 22.28 1.81 -18.88
N ARG A 3 22.30 0.47 -18.98
CA ARG A 3 21.08 -0.35 -19.11
C ARG A 3 20.25 -0.20 -17.82
N LYS A 4 19.01 0.30 -17.93
CA LYS A 4 18.02 0.24 -16.83
C LYS A 4 17.75 -1.23 -16.50
N LYS A 5 17.89 -1.63 -15.24
CA LYS A 5 17.46 -2.96 -14.79
C LYS A 5 15.95 -3.08 -14.99
N PRO A 6 15.44 -4.25 -15.43
CA PRO A 6 14.01 -4.47 -15.54
C PRO A 6 13.39 -4.38 -14.15
N VAL A 7 12.39 -3.50 -13.98
CA VAL A 7 11.60 -3.41 -12.75
C VAL A 7 10.55 -4.52 -12.84
N VAL A 8 10.66 -5.53 -11.99
CA VAL A 8 9.58 -6.52 -11.84
C VAL A 8 8.43 -5.80 -11.13
N PRO A 9 7.23 -5.74 -11.71
CA PRO A 9 6.10 -5.09 -11.06
C PRO A 9 5.75 -5.85 -9.77
N LYS A 10 5.74 -5.13 -8.64
CA LYS A 10 5.26 -5.67 -7.37
C LYS A 10 3.77 -5.97 -7.49
N LYS A 11 3.32 -7.07 -6.88
CA LYS A 11 1.89 -7.35 -6.74
C LYS A 11 1.28 -6.29 -5.82
N LYS A 12 0.15 -5.72 -6.24
CA LYS A 12 -0.53 -4.64 -5.50
C LYS A 12 -1.59 -5.21 -4.58
N VAL A 13 -1.72 -4.62 -3.40
CA VAL A 13 -2.75 -4.95 -2.40
C VAL A 13 -3.47 -3.68 -2.03
N LEU A 14 -4.78 -3.64 -2.26
CA LEU A 14 -5.64 -2.51 -1.90
C LEU A 14 -5.95 -2.56 -0.40
N ILE A 15 -5.71 -1.44 0.30
CA ILE A 15 -6.00 -1.26 1.72
C ILE A 15 -7.08 -0.18 1.83
N PRO A 16 -8.37 -0.56 1.85
CA PRO A 16 -9.46 0.40 2.04
C PRO A 16 -9.53 0.84 3.51
N ILE A 17 -9.40 2.13 3.73
CA ILE A 17 -9.55 2.77 5.04
C ILE A 17 -10.68 3.81 5.00
N GLY A 18 -11.21 4.13 6.17
CA GLY A 18 -12.17 5.21 6.35
C GLY A 18 -12.01 5.90 7.71
N ASP A 19 -12.98 6.76 8.04
CA ASP A 19 -13.00 7.49 9.30
C ASP A 19 -12.92 6.54 10.49
N ALA A 20 -12.05 6.86 11.45
CA ALA A 20 -11.85 6.09 12.69
C ALA A 20 -11.56 4.59 12.49
N THR A 21 -10.90 4.22 11.39
CA THR A 21 -10.34 2.85 11.23
C THR A 21 -9.35 2.56 12.36
N GLU A 22 -9.36 1.32 12.87
CA GLU A 22 -8.43 0.89 13.90
C GLU A 22 -6.97 1.04 13.41
N VAL A 23 -6.10 1.50 14.31
CA VAL A 23 -4.74 1.91 13.99
C VAL A 23 -3.88 0.70 13.60
N MET A 24 -3.93 -0.40 14.35
CA MET A 24 -3.14 -1.60 14.07
C MET A 24 -3.60 -2.31 12.80
N ASP A 25 -4.90 -2.42 12.56
CA ASP A 25 -5.49 -2.97 11.33
C ASP A 25 -5.05 -2.18 10.09
N THR A 26 -4.79 -0.88 10.25
CA THR A 26 -4.27 -0.01 9.19
C THR A 26 -2.76 -0.14 9.04
N LEU A 27 -2.02 -0.01 10.14
CA LEU A 27 -0.56 0.10 10.11
C LEU A 27 0.12 -1.25 9.85
N TYR A 28 -0.38 -2.35 10.40
CA TYR A 28 0.22 -3.67 10.20
C TYR A 28 0.38 -4.03 8.71
N PRO A 29 -0.66 -3.99 7.86
CA PRO A 29 -0.51 -4.29 6.44
C PRO A 29 0.31 -3.25 5.68
N ILE A 30 0.26 -1.96 6.06
CA ILE A 30 1.09 -0.90 5.44
C ILE A 30 2.58 -1.22 5.56
N PHE A 31 3.01 -1.75 6.71
CA PHE A 31 4.43 -2.07 6.94
C PHE A 31 4.80 -3.50 6.52
N ARG A 32 3.92 -4.49 6.72
CA ARG A 32 4.24 -5.89 6.45
C ARG A 32 4.31 -6.23 4.96
N LEU A 33 3.41 -5.66 4.14
CA LEU A 33 3.32 -5.98 2.72
C LEU A 33 4.59 -5.63 1.92
N PRO A 34 5.22 -4.46 2.12
CA PRO A 34 6.52 -4.15 1.50
C PRO A 34 7.64 -5.13 1.84
N GLU A 35 7.67 -5.65 3.07
CA GLU A 35 8.66 -6.64 3.53
C GLU A 35 8.51 -7.96 2.78
N ASP A 36 7.27 -8.34 2.45
CA ASP A 36 6.94 -9.55 1.66
C ASP A 36 6.94 -9.30 0.14
N GLY A 37 7.38 -8.13 -0.32
CA GLY A 37 7.55 -7.81 -1.75
C GLY A 37 6.29 -7.32 -2.46
N PHE A 38 5.24 -6.97 -1.72
CA PHE A 38 4.00 -6.38 -2.24
C PHE A 38 4.05 -4.84 -2.22
N GLU A 39 3.19 -4.22 -3.01
CA GLU A 39 2.90 -2.78 -2.97
C GLU A 39 1.59 -2.57 -2.20
N ALA A 40 1.67 -1.89 -1.06
CA ALA A 40 0.51 -1.45 -0.30
C ALA A 40 -0.10 -0.21 -0.95
N VAL A 41 -1.35 -0.33 -1.44
CA VAL A 41 -2.10 0.75 -2.08
C VAL A 41 -3.22 1.17 -1.14
N VAL A 42 -3.02 2.26 -0.41
CA VAL A 42 -4.04 2.80 0.50
C VAL A 42 -5.09 3.56 -0.30
N CYS A 43 -6.37 3.31 -0.02
CA CYS A 43 -7.49 4.07 -0.58
C CYS A 43 -8.50 4.41 0.51
N GLY A 44 -9.26 5.47 0.31
CA GLY A 44 -10.37 5.83 1.18
C GLY A 44 -11.40 6.66 0.43
N PRO A 45 -12.57 6.93 1.04
CA PRO A 45 -13.52 7.88 0.48
C PRO A 45 -12.86 9.26 0.32
N GLU A 46 -13.38 10.06 -0.60
CA GLU A 46 -13.02 11.47 -0.68
C GLU A 46 -13.29 12.14 0.67
N ALA A 47 -12.42 13.09 1.05
CA ALA A 47 -12.61 13.87 2.26
C ALA A 47 -14.00 14.53 2.23
N ARG A 48 -14.80 14.31 3.28
CA ARG A 48 -16.08 15.00 3.45
C ARG A 48 -15.76 16.45 3.80
N LEU A 49 -16.12 17.38 2.89
CA LEU A 49 -16.06 18.83 3.11
C LEU A 49 -17.04 19.28 4.19
#